data_AF-A0ABD7I074-F1
#
_entry.id   AF-A0ABD7I074-F1
#
_cell.length_a   1.000
_cell.length_b   1.000
_cell.length_c   1.000
_cell.angle_alpha   90.00
_cell.angle_beta   90.00
_cell.angle_gamma   90.00
#
_symmetry.space_group_name_H-M   'P 1'
#
loop_
_entity.id
_entity.type
_entity.pdbx_description
1 polymer ?
#
loop_
_entity_poly.entity_id
_entity_poly.type
_entity_poly.pdbx_seq_one_letter_code
_entity_poly.pdbx_strand_id
1 'polypeptide(L)'
;MNDNDFEYIKYIEDNNILKNDSLNKLKYYIDIYNIEHSLSGRLDGNISNLFIKEAAQQLINAIKLFSDGYFDCAYYLLRSAIEISTIMVFLVDMPEDERKRYLDAWMETLDFPMQGKIIQELSRNGDIFVDMKDKMPVFFDNAKNLSSELNKYVHKQGIQHFYSYIPYNIYISDRAEELEVTFEKHLKQCIGIVSVMRLAIDPFPILLMDKEILYRCFDSITEPYTESFVEEYIGIDIIDCYKKTEIYTGLHDSFMQNEKKSESVFLVTNHEYIVSTMIKEILLQKHLLCKRELISVLLVSSNNKVVKVYCGNGLLQYYTDRNTKRVKLSWSSEDFKRFSNSKKLINQVYDEAYISVLKFDNELYFIEHNEKIEQTEIKAINDFIIKELKS
;
A
#
# COMPACT_ATOMS: atom_id res chain seq x y z
N MET A 1 -24.84 -29.53 27.86
CA MET A 1 -25.83 -28.67 27.17
C MET A 1 -26.64 -29.57 26.27
N ASN A 2 -27.96 -29.53 26.43
CA ASN A 2 -28.88 -30.15 25.49
C ASN A 2 -29.21 -29.14 24.36
N ASP A 3 -29.88 -29.60 23.29
CA ASP A 3 -30.21 -28.74 22.14
C ASP A 3 -31.08 -27.53 22.53
N ASN A 4 -31.94 -27.69 23.55
CA ASN A 4 -32.77 -26.59 24.08
C ASN A 4 -31.94 -25.49 24.76
N ASP A 5 -30.83 -25.85 25.41
CA ASP A 5 -29.91 -24.89 26.02
C ASP A 5 -29.25 -24.00 24.95
N PHE A 6 -28.91 -24.58 23.78
CA PHE A 6 -28.33 -23.85 22.66
C PHE A 6 -29.34 -22.92 21.99
N GLU A 7 -30.58 -23.38 21.78
CA GLU A 7 -31.65 -22.55 21.24
C GLU A 7 -32.00 -21.38 22.18
N TYR A 8 -32.02 -21.62 23.48
CA TYR A 8 -32.29 -20.57 24.47
C TYR A 8 -31.17 -19.52 24.53
N ILE A 9 -29.90 -19.94 24.49
CA ILE A 9 -28.76 -19.00 24.44
C ILE A 9 -28.86 -18.14 23.19
N LYS A 10 -29.06 -18.76 22.02
CA LYS A 10 -29.18 -18.04 20.75
C LYS A 10 -30.34 -17.06 20.77
N TYR A 11 -31.48 -17.45 21.35
CA TYR A 11 -32.61 -16.54 21.52
C TYR A 11 -32.23 -15.31 22.35
N ILE A 12 -31.57 -15.50 23.51
CA ILE A 12 -31.14 -14.39 24.37
C ILE A 12 -30.14 -13.47 23.66
N GLU A 13 -29.18 -14.03 22.94
CA GLU A 13 -28.15 -13.28 22.21
C GLU A 13 -28.74 -12.47 21.03
N ASP A 14 -29.70 -13.04 20.29
CA ASP A 14 -30.28 -12.39 19.10
C ASP A 14 -31.48 -11.48 19.41
N ASN A 15 -32.08 -11.54 20.61
CA ASN A 15 -33.39 -10.91 20.90
C ASN A 15 -33.46 -9.38 20.68
N ASN A 16 -32.34 -8.66 20.79
CA ASN A 16 -32.27 -7.21 20.58
C ASN A 16 -31.30 -6.81 19.47
N ILE A 17 -30.82 -7.77 18.68
CA ILE A 17 -29.85 -7.56 17.62
C ILE A 17 -30.59 -7.51 16.28
N LEU A 18 -30.30 -6.48 15.50
CA LEU A 18 -30.86 -6.32 14.16
C LEU A 18 -29.74 -6.57 13.15
N LYS A 19 -29.67 -7.80 12.62
CA LYS A 19 -28.70 -8.16 11.58
C LYS A 19 -29.02 -7.45 10.27
N ASN A 20 -27.99 -6.93 9.59
CA ASN A 20 -28.16 -6.23 8.32
C ASN A 20 -27.04 -6.55 7.30
N ASP A 21 -27.36 -7.38 6.31
CA ASP A 21 -26.41 -7.81 5.27
C ASP A 21 -26.55 -7.06 3.93
N SER A 22 -27.27 -5.94 3.88
CA SER A 22 -27.49 -5.14 2.66
C SER A 22 -26.24 -4.39 2.16
N LEU A 23 -25.28 -4.10 3.04
CA LEU A 23 -24.07 -3.38 2.68
C LEU A 23 -23.27 -4.10 1.58
N ASN A 24 -22.78 -3.35 0.60
CA ASN A 24 -21.88 -3.87 -0.41
C ASN A 24 -20.45 -4.07 0.15
N LYS A 25 -20.28 -5.10 0.99
CA LYS A 25 -19.03 -5.39 1.71
C LYS A 25 -17.84 -5.55 0.77
N LEU A 26 -18.04 -6.22 -0.36
CA LEU A 26 -16.96 -6.45 -1.34
C LEU A 26 -16.41 -5.13 -1.87
N LYS A 27 -17.30 -4.20 -2.26
CA LYS A 27 -16.88 -2.86 -2.70
C LYS A 27 -16.06 -2.17 -1.60
N TYR A 28 -16.58 -2.12 -0.37
CA TYR A 28 -15.88 -1.45 0.72
C TYR A 28 -14.54 -2.07 1.06
N TYR A 29 -14.41 -3.39 0.99
CA TYR A 29 -13.13 -4.06 1.24
C TYR A 29 -12.10 -3.76 0.14
N ILE A 30 -12.53 -3.72 -1.13
CA ILE A 30 -11.67 -3.28 -2.25
C ILE A 30 -11.28 -1.81 -2.09
N ASP A 31 -12.19 -0.96 -1.64
CA ASP A 31 -11.88 0.45 -1.45
C ASP A 31 -10.91 0.64 -0.28
N ILE A 32 -11.12 -0.02 0.87
CA ILE A 32 -10.20 0.00 2.02
C ILE A 32 -8.82 -0.57 1.68
N TYR A 33 -8.73 -1.49 0.70
CA TYR A 33 -7.46 -2.00 0.20
C TYR A 33 -6.54 -0.89 -0.32
N ASN A 34 -7.09 0.22 -0.85
CA ASN A 34 -6.30 1.39 -1.25
C ASN A 34 -5.53 1.97 -0.05
N ILE A 35 -6.14 2.01 1.14
CA ILE A 35 -5.48 2.47 2.37
C ILE A 35 -4.41 1.46 2.78
N GLU A 36 -4.74 0.17 2.82
CA GLU A 36 -3.82 -0.88 3.27
C GLU A 36 -2.54 -0.96 2.42
N HIS A 37 -2.67 -0.77 1.10
CA HIS A 37 -1.55 -0.87 0.14
C HIS A 37 -0.85 0.47 -0.13
N SER A 38 -1.31 1.55 0.51
CA SER A 38 -0.61 2.84 0.51
C SER A 38 0.58 2.88 1.49
N LEU A 39 1.28 1.77 1.68
CA LEU A 39 2.39 1.65 2.64
C LEU A 39 3.48 2.68 2.35
N SER A 40 4.02 3.31 3.39
CA SER A 40 5.16 4.22 3.28
C SER A 40 6.46 3.44 3.15
N GLY A 41 7.28 3.81 2.16
CA GLY A 41 8.66 3.33 2.01
C GLY A 41 9.68 4.02 2.92
N ARG A 42 9.26 4.95 3.79
CA ARG A 42 10.17 5.65 4.69
C ARG A 42 10.82 4.68 5.69
N LEU A 43 12.12 4.82 5.92
CA LEU A 43 12.89 3.95 6.84
C LEU A 43 12.40 4.06 8.30
N ASP A 44 11.87 5.21 8.71
CA ASP A 44 11.22 5.45 10.00
C ASP A 44 9.72 5.06 10.01
N GLY A 45 9.17 4.69 8.85
CA GLY A 45 7.74 4.46 8.63
C GLY A 45 7.23 3.05 8.97
N ASN A 46 8.08 2.14 9.43
CA ASN A 46 7.66 0.76 9.76
C ASN A 46 6.55 0.74 10.82
N ILE A 47 6.62 1.62 11.83
CA ILE A 47 5.56 1.74 12.83
C ILE A 47 4.31 2.38 12.24
N SER A 48 4.45 3.39 11.38
CA SER A 48 3.34 4.07 10.70
C SER A 48 2.55 3.10 9.82
N ASN A 49 3.24 2.19 9.12
CA ASN A 49 2.62 1.12 8.33
C ASN A 49 1.75 0.19 9.19
N LEU A 50 2.10 -0.05 10.46
CA LEU A 50 1.23 -0.80 11.38
C LEU A 50 -0.03 -0.02 11.73
N PHE A 51 0.06 1.28 12.00
CA PHE A 51 -1.12 2.11 12.26
C PHE A 51 -2.06 2.20 11.04
N ILE A 52 -1.51 2.29 9.83
CA ILE A 52 -2.30 2.29 8.58
C ILE A 52 -3.11 0.99 8.46
N LYS A 53 -2.44 -0.15 8.65
CA LYS A 53 -3.09 -1.48 8.61
C LYS A 53 -4.12 -1.65 9.71
N GLU A 54 -3.82 -1.19 10.91
CA GLU A 54 -4.76 -1.25 12.03
C GLU A 54 -6.00 -0.39 11.74
N ALA A 55 -5.85 0.85 11.28
CA ALA A 55 -6.98 1.70 10.92
C ALA A 55 -7.85 1.07 9.81
N ALA A 56 -7.23 0.50 8.78
CA ALA A 56 -7.94 -0.23 7.73
C ALA A 56 -8.69 -1.45 8.29
N GLN A 57 -8.07 -2.22 9.18
CA GLN A 57 -8.70 -3.37 9.82
C GLN A 57 -9.87 -2.98 10.73
N GLN A 58 -9.78 -1.84 11.44
CA GLN A 58 -10.88 -1.29 12.23
C GLN A 58 -12.10 -0.96 11.35
N LEU A 59 -11.89 -0.39 10.16
CA LEU A 59 -12.96 -0.12 9.18
C LEU A 59 -13.61 -1.43 8.67
N ILE A 60 -12.80 -2.44 8.34
CA ILE A 60 -13.29 -3.77 7.92
C ILE A 60 -14.12 -4.42 9.04
N ASN A 61 -13.61 -4.38 10.27
CA ASN A 61 -14.31 -4.94 11.43
C ASN A 61 -15.59 -4.17 11.74
N ALA A 62 -15.62 -2.85 11.53
CA ALA A 62 -16.83 -2.04 11.69
C ALA A 62 -17.94 -2.51 10.75
N ILE A 63 -17.61 -2.75 9.47
CA ILE A 63 -18.56 -3.27 8.47
C ILE A 63 -19.11 -4.63 8.90
N LYS A 64 -18.23 -5.54 9.34
CA LYS A 64 -18.63 -6.87 9.81
C LYS A 64 -19.55 -6.79 11.02
N LEU A 65 -19.18 -6.03 12.05
CA LEU A 65 -19.97 -5.89 13.27
C LEU A 65 -21.30 -5.18 13.02
N PHE A 66 -21.34 -4.21 12.12
CA PHE A 66 -22.59 -3.57 11.72
C PHE A 66 -23.54 -4.61 11.13
N SER A 67 -23.06 -5.45 10.24
CA SER A 67 -23.89 -6.49 9.64
C SER A 67 -24.35 -7.57 10.60
N ASP A 68 -23.52 -7.90 11.59
CA ASP A 68 -23.90 -8.80 12.67
C ASP A 68 -24.88 -8.14 13.65
N GLY A 69 -25.20 -6.85 13.47
CA GLY A 69 -26.15 -6.08 14.24
C GLY A 69 -25.58 -5.45 15.51
N TYR A 70 -24.25 -5.50 15.71
CA TYR A 70 -23.53 -4.87 16.82
C TYR A 70 -23.16 -3.42 16.51
N PHE A 71 -24.17 -2.57 16.34
CA PHE A 71 -24.01 -1.20 15.87
C PHE A 71 -23.11 -0.33 16.77
N ASP A 72 -23.25 -0.36 18.10
CA ASP A 72 -22.38 0.45 18.98
C ASP A 72 -20.90 0.07 18.86
N CYS A 73 -20.60 -1.22 18.77
CA CYS A 73 -19.26 -1.72 18.49
C CYS A 73 -18.78 -1.29 17.09
N ALA A 74 -19.64 -1.35 16.07
CA ALA A 74 -19.29 -0.89 14.73
C ALA A 74 -18.94 0.62 14.70
N TYR A 75 -19.76 1.46 15.34
CA TYR A 75 -19.49 2.90 15.48
C TYR A 75 -18.25 3.19 16.33
N TYR A 76 -17.98 2.37 17.34
CA TYR A 76 -16.75 2.45 18.13
C TYR A 76 -15.52 2.20 17.24
N LEU A 77 -15.55 1.17 16.38
CA LEU A 77 -14.45 0.87 15.48
C LEU A 77 -14.26 1.97 14.41
N LEU A 78 -15.33 2.60 13.92
CA LEU A 78 -15.23 3.79 13.05
C LEU A 78 -14.49 4.93 13.76
N ARG A 79 -14.85 5.21 15.02
CA ARG A 79 -14.18 6.24 15.82
C ARG A 79 -12.72 5.89 16.10
N SER A 80 -12.47 4.64 16.47
CA SER A 80 -11.14 4.09 16.75
C SER A 80 -10.22 4.21 15.53
N ALA A 81 -10.72 3.96 14.30
CA ALA A 81 -9.93 4.16 13.08
C ALA A 81 -9.44 5.62 12.92
N ILE A 82 -10.29 6.60 13.21
CA ILE A 82 -9.91 8.03 13.22
C ILE A 82 -8.89 8.32 14.32
N GLU A 83 -9.06 7.76 15.52
CA GLU A 83 -8.12 7.94 16.63
C GLU A 83 -6.74 7.35 16.30
N ILE A 84 -6.68 6.11 15.81
CA ILE A 84 -5.46 5.41 15.40
C ILE A 84 -4.71 6.17 14.29
N SER A 85 -5.43 6.63 13.27
CA SER A 85 -4.82 7.47 12.21
C SER A 85 -4.36 8.83 12.74
N THR A 86 -5.03 9.42 13.72
CA THR A 86 -4.56 10.67 14.38
C THR A 86 -3.29 10.41 15.20
N ILE A 87 -3.22 9.30 15.94
CA ILE A 87 -2.04 8.89 16.70
C ILE A 87 -0.85 8.66 15.75
N MET A 88 -1.09 8.03 14.61
CA MET A 88 -0.08 7.87 13.57
C MET A 88 0.51 9.20 13.13
N VAL A 89 -0.33 10.19 12.81
CA VAL A 89 0.13 11.54 12.44
C VAL A 89 0.93 12.16 13.58
N PHE A 90 0.44 12.05 14.81
CA PHE A 90 1.15 12.54 16.01
C PHE A 90 2.53 11.92 16.18
N LEU A 91 2.67 10.61 16.01
CA LEU A 91 3.95 9.95 16.15
C LEU A 91 4.90 10.25 14.98
N VAL A 92 4.42 10.75 13.85
CA VAL A 92 5.26 11.04 12.67
C VAL A 92 5.67 12.51 12.63
N ASP A 93 4.78 13.41 13.03
CA ASP A 93 4.93 14.86 12.90
C ASP A 93 5.46 15.54 14.18
N MET A 94 5.64 14.80 15.26
CA MET A 94 6.27 15.33 16.47
C MET A 94 7.81 15.41 16.33
N PRO A 95 8.47 16.41 16.97
CA PRO A 95 9.92 16.48 17.05
C PRO A 95 10.55 15.17 17.55
N GLU A 96 11.73 14.83 17.04
CA GLU A 96 12.35 13.51 17.22
C GLU A 96 12.45 13.04 18.68
N ASP A 97 12.90 13.92 19.58
CA ASP A 97 13.04 13.61 21.02
C ASP A 97 11.68 13.32 21.68
N GLU A 98 10.64 14.08 21.32
CA GLU A 98 9.29 13.88 21.84
C GLU A 98 8.63 12.65 21.24
N ARG A 99 8.78 12.45 19.94
CA ARG A 99 8.29 11.29 19.20
C ARG A 99 8.77 10.00 19.85
N LYS A 100 10.07 9.89 20.15
CA LYS A 100 10.61 8.70 20.81
C LYS A 100 9.96 8.45 22.17
N ARG A 101 9.84 9.49 23.00
CA ARG A 101 9.20 9.40 24.32
C ARG A 101 7.74 8.93 24.22
N TYR A 102 6.96 9.51 23.30
CA TYR A 102 5.56 9.13 23.12
C TYR A 102 5.43 7.72 22.54
N LEU A 103 6.31 7.34 21.62
CA LEU A 103 6.32 6.00 21.05
C LEU A 103 6.62 4.93 22.10
N ASP A 104 7.67 5.15 22.91
CA ASP A 104 8.05 4.24 24.00
C ASP A 104 6.89 4.11 25.00
N ALA A 105 6.27 5.22 25.41
CA ALA A 105 5.11 5.21 26.30
C ALA A 105 3.91 4.45 25.71
N TRP A 106 3.63 4.62 24.42
CA TRP A 106 2.56 3.91 23.73
C TRP A 106 2.83 2.40 23.66
N MET A 107 4.06 1.99 23.30
CA MET A 107 4.47 0.59 23.23
C MET A 107 4.46 -0.10 24.59
N GLU A 108 4.83 0.62 25.65
CA GLU A 108 4.83 0.10 27.02
C GLU A 108 3.46 0.18 27.71
N THR A 109 2.43 0.65 27.00
CA THR A 109 1.05 0.83 27.52
C THR A 109 0.99 1.74 28.76
N LEU A 110 1.87 2.75 28.80
CA LEU A 110 1.87 3.81 29.81
C LEU A 110 0.80 4.86 29.52
N ASP A 111 0.68 5.86 30.40
CA ASP A 111 -0.26 6.97 30.22
C ASP A 111 0.02 7.69 28.89
N PHE A 112 -0.99 7.76 28.03
CA PHE A 112 -0.90 8.30 26.68
C PHE A 112 -2.01 9.32 26.45
N PRO A 113 -1.72 10.47 25.79
CA PRO A 113 -2.72 11.52 25.60
C PRO A 113 -3.94 11.02 24.81
N MET A 114 -5.14 11.39 25.26
CA MET A 114 -6.35 11.19 24.46
C MET A 114 -6.34 12.07 23.21
N GLN A 115 -7.14 11.71 22.20
CA GLN A 115 -7.22 12.39 20.91
C GLN A 115 -7.32 13.92 21.00
N GLY A 116 -8.16 14.46 21.89
CA GLY A 116 -8.29 15.91 22.07
C GLY A 116 -6.99 16.60 22.49
N LYS A 117 -6.18 15.95 23.33
CA LYS A 117 -4.86 16.46 23.74
C LYS A 117 -3.83 16.25 22.62
N ILE A 118 -3.88 15.14 21.90
CA ILE A 118 -3.04 14.89 20.72
C ILE A 118 -3.21 16.01 19.69
N ILE A 119 -4.45 16.36 19.34
CA ILE A 119 -4.73 17.43 18.36
C ILE A 119 -4.22 18.79 18.84
N GLN A 120 -4.27 19.05 20.15
CA GLN A 120 -3.71 20.28 20.73
C GLN A 120 -2.19 20.33 20.61
N GLU A 121 -1.51 19.23 20.90
CA GLU A 121 -0.04 19.13 20.76
C GLU A 121 0.38 19.23 19.29
N LEU A 122 -0.30 18.51 18.38
CA LEU A 122 -0.09 18.63 16.93
C LEU A 122 -0.26 20.07 16.45
N SER A 123 -1.28 20.77 16.92
CA SER A 123 -1.52 22.17 16.52
C SER A 123 -0.49 23.16 17.07
N ARG A 124 0.37 22.74 18.02
CA ARG A 124 1.41 23.57 18.63
C ARG A 124 2.80 23.24 18.09
N ASN A 125 3.06 21.96 17.87
CA ASN A 125 4.41 21.42 17.66
C ASN A 125 4.57 20.64 16.35
N GLY A 126 3.47 20.30 15.66
CA GLY A 126 3.54 19.56 14.40
C GLY A 126 3.68 20.50 13.21
N ASP A 127 4.63 20.23 12.33
CA ASP A 127 4.88 21.07 11.15
C ASP A 127 3.90 20.71 10.03
N ILE A 128 3.80 19.42 9.71
CA ILE A 128 2.97 18.89 8.61
C ILE A 128 1.49 19.07 8.94
N PHE A 129 1.08 18.73 10.16
CA PHE A 129 -0.32 18.82 10.58
C PHE A 129 -0.80 20.27 10.58
N VAL A 130 0.03 21.22 11.03
CA VAL A 130 -0.32 22.64 11.04
C VAL A 130 -0.49 23.17 9.62
N ASP A 131 0.41 22.84 8.70
CA ASP A 131 0.28 23.24 7.30
C ASP A 131 -0.95 22.61 6.64
N MET A 132 -1.17 21.30 6.81
CA MET A 132 -2.38 20.63 6.33
C MET A 132 -3.65 21.30 6.87
N LYS A 133 -3.66 21.66 8.16
CA LYS A 133 -4.82 22.31 8.79
C LYS A 133 -5.07 23.72 8.26
N ASP A 134 -4.02 24.47 7.95
CA ASP A 134 -4.12 25.80 7.32
C ASP A 134 -4.63 25.70 5.87
N LYS A 135 -4.10 24.76 5.08
CA LYS A 135 -4.47 24.61 3.66
C LYS A 135 -5.80 23.89 3.45
N MET A 136 -6.22 23.03 4.37
CA MET A 136 -7.40 22.16 4.24
C MET A 136 -8.40 22.33 5.40
N PRO A 137 -8.81 23.56 5.78
CA PRO A 137 -9.61 23.77 6.99
C PRO A 137 -10.95 23.04 6.96
N VAL A 138 -11.59 22.97 5.79
CA VAL A 138 -12.87 22.27 5.58
C VAL A 138 -12.76 20.78 5.92
N PHE A 139 -11.64 20.14 5.57
CA PHE A 139 -11.41 18.73 5.91
C PHE A 139 -11.39 18.52 7.42
N PHE A 140 -10.62 19.34 8.15
CA PHE A 140 -10.48 19.20 9.60
C PHE A 140 -11.77 19.54 10.36
N ASP A 141 -12.55 20.51 9.88
CA ASP A 141 -13.87 20.81 10.44
C ASP A 141 -14.83 19.63 10.24
N ASN A 142 -14.85 19.03 9.05
CA ASN A 142 -15.66 17.84 8.76
C ASN A 142 -15.24 16.65 9.64
N ALA A 143 -13.93 16.40 9.80
CA ALA A 143 -13.42 15.34 10.65
C ALA A 143 -13.80 15.51 12.13
N LYS A 144 -13.75 16.75 12.63
CA LYS A 144 -14.18 17.10 13.99
C LYS A 144 -15.69 16.90 14.18
N ASN A 145 -16.49 17.34 13.21
CA ASN A 145 -17.94 17.15 13.23
C ASN A 145 -18.32 15.68 13.23
N LEU A 146 -17.70 14.86 12.36
CA LEU A 146 -17.92 13.43 12.32
C LEU A 146 -17.56 12.75 13.65
N SER A 147 -16.39 13.07 14.21
CA SER A 147 -15.97 12.52 15.51
C SER A 147 -17.00 12.82 16.61
N SER A 148 -17.62 14.00 16.57
CA SER A 148 -18.68 14.40 17.49
C SER A 148 -20.00 13.65 17.24
N GLU A 149 -20.32 13.33 15.98
CA GLU A 149 -21.47 12.50 15.63
C GLU A 149 -21.29 11.05 16.08
N LEU A 150 -20.15 10.43 15.78
CA LEU A 150 -19.83 9.05 16.17
C LEU A 150 -19.92 8.85 17.70
N ASN A 151 -19.48 9.84 18.48
CA ASN A 151 -19.59 9.82 19.94
C ASN A 151 -21.02 9.63 20.44
N LYS A 152 -22.04 10.11 19.71
CA LYS A 152 -23.44 9.94 20.11
C LYS A 152 -23.85 8.46 20.06
N TYR A 153 -23.35 7.70 19.08
CA TYR A 153 -23.62 6.28 18.93
C TYR A 153 -22.86 5.46 19.98
N VAL A 154 -21.56 5.72 20.14
CA VAL A 154 -20.68 5.00 21.09
C VAL A 154 -21.15 5.19 22.53
N HIS A 155 -21.51 6.42 22.90
CA HIS A 155 -21.99 6.73 24.26
C HIS A 155 -23.51 6.62 24.42
N LYS A 156 -24.21 6.10 23.40
CA LYS A 156 -25.68 5.89 23.38
C LYS A 156 -26.45 7.14 23.83
N GLN A 157 -26.08 8.30 23.31
CA GLN A 157 -26.70 9.59 23.64
C GLN A 157 -28.06 9.71 22.96
N GLY A 158 -29.10 9.23 23.65
CA GLY A 158 -30.48 9.23 23.17
C GLY A 158 -31.02 7.81 22.99
N ILE A 159 -32.29 7.62 23.31
CA ILE A 159 -32.95 6.30 23.35
C ILE A 159 -32.92 5.57 22.00
N GLN A 160 -32.87 6.33 20.90
CA GLN A 160 -32.79 5.80 19.54
C GLN A 160 -31.52 4.98 19.27
N HIS A 161 -30.50 5.08 20.12
CA HIS A 161 -29.24 4.31 20.00
C HIS A 161 -29.24 3.06 20.90
N PHE A 162 -30.33 2.74 21.60
CA PHE A 162 -30.41 1.55 22.45
C PHE A 162 -30.84 0.32 21.66
N TYR A 163 -30.15 -0.81 21.86
CA TYR A 163 -30.57 -2.11 21.32
C TYR A 163 -31.98 -2.49 21.74
N SER A 164 -32.33 -2.25 23.00
CA SER A 164 -33.66 -2.57 23.50
C SER A 164 -34.75 -1.71 22.89
N TYR A 165 -34.46 -0.56 22.28
CA TYR A 165 -35.47 0.31 21.67
C TYR A 165 -35.85 -0.15 20.26
N ILE A 166 -34.91 -0.77 19.53
CA ILE A 166 -35.09 -1.17 18.12
C ILE A 166 -36.27 -2.15 17.94
N PRO A 167 -36.42 -3.23 18.74
CA PRO A 167 -37.53 -4.18 18.60
C PRO A 167 -38.91 -3.61 18.93
N TYR A 168 -38.98 -2.56 19.77
CA TYR A 168 -40.26 -1.94 20.15
C TYR A 168 -40.69 -0.81 19.20
N ASN A 169 -39.88 -0.49 18.20
CA ASN A 169 -40.24 0.51 17.21
C ASN A 169 -41.25 -0.09 16.20
N ILE A 170 -42.45 0.51 16.14
CA ILE A 170 -43.50 0.10 15.19
C ILE A 170 -43.08 0.27 13.71
N TYR A 171 -42.00 1.03 13.44
CA TYR A 171 -41.40 1.27 12.13
C TYR A 171 -40.00 0.65 12.04
N ILE A 172 -39.84 -0.62 12.46
CA ILE A 172 -38.53 -1.28 12.53
C ILE A 172 -37.80 -1.35 11.17
N SER A 173 -38.54 -1.50 10.07
CA SER A 173 -37.99 -1.47 8.70
C SER A 173 -37.34 -0.13 8.39
N ASP A 174 -38.06 0.96 8.67
CA ASP A 174 -37.63 2.32 8.37
C ASP A 174 -36.42 2.67 9.24
N ARG A 175 -36.39 2.16 10.48
CA ARG A 175 -35.24 2.32 11.38
C ARG A 175 -34.01 1.54 10.92
N ALA A 176 -34.19 0.33 10.40
CA ALA A 176 -33.11 -0.48 9.84
C ALA A 176 -32.45 0.22 8.66
N GLU A 177 -33.26 0.75 7.75
CA GLU A 177 -32.82 1.52 6.59
C GLU A 177 -32.12 2.83 7.01
N GLU A 178 -32.67 3.57 7.97
CA GLU A 178 -32.04 4.79 8.49
C GLU A 178 -30.66 4.51 9.11
N LEU A 179 -30.53 3.43 9.90
CA LEU A 179 -29.27 3.02 10.50
C LEU A 179 -28.24 2.63 9.44
N GLU A 180 -28.67 1.93 8.40
CA GLU A 180 -27.84 1.54 7.26
C GLU A 180 -27.32 2.75 6.52
N VAL A 181 -28.21 3.63 6.05
CA VAL A 181 -27.83 4.84 5.30
C VAL A 181 -26.90 5.72 6.13
N THR A 182 -27.18 5.85 7.43
CA THR A 182 -26.35 6.65 8.33
C THR A 182 -24.97 6.02 8.55
N PHE A 183 -24.93 4.71 8.79
CA PHE A 183 -23.67 3.99 8.97
C PHE A 183 -22.83 4.04 7.70
N GLU A 184 -23.42 3.79 6.54
CA GLU A 184 -22.74 3.84 5.25
C GLU A 184 -22.14 5.22 5.01
N LYS A 185 -22.90 6.29 5.27
CA LYS A 185 -22.39 7.67 5.22
C LYS A 185 -21.18 7.86 6.14
N HIS A 186 -21.30 7.47 7.41
CA HIS A 186 -20.20 7.64 8.38
C HIS A 186 -18.99 6.79 8.03
N LEU A 187 -19.18 5.56 7.54
CA LEU A 187 -18.12 4.69 7.04
C LEU A 187 -17.34 5.36 5.90
N LYS A 188 -18.04 5.88 4.88
CA LYS A 188 -17.41 6.60 3.76
C LYS A 188 -16.57 7.78 4.26
N GLN A 189 -17.11 8.57 5.18
CA GLN A 189 -16.39 9.71 5.75
C GLN A 189 -15.16 9.26 6.58
N CYS A 190 -15.24 8.15 7.31
CA CYS A 190 -14.10 7.60 8.06
C CYS A 190 -13.00 7.09 7.12
N ILE A 191 -13.37 6.40 6.02
CA ILE A 191 -12.43 5.98 4.96
C ILE A 191 -11.69 7.22 4.42
N GLY A 192 -12.42 8.29 4.09
CA GLY A 192 -11.84 9.55 3.65
C GLY A 192 -10.86 10.18 4.66
N ILE A 193 -11.24 10.24 5.94
CA ILE A 193 -10.38 10.81 6.99
C ILE A 193 -9.09 9.99 7.16
N VAL A 194 -9.20 8.67 7.28
CA VAL A 194 -8.02 7.79 7.41
C VAL A 194 -7.09 7.95 6.21
N SER A 195 -7.65 8.06 5.00
CA SER A 195 -6.89 8.26 3.76
C SER A 195 -6.16 9.60 3.73
N VAL A 196 -6.78 10.69 4.17
CA VAL A 196 -6.12 12.00 4.22
C VAL A 196 -5.07 12.05 5.35
N MET A 197 -5.36 11.46 6.52
CA MET A 197 -4.38 11.38 7.61
C MET A 197 -3.13 10.58 7.21
N ARG A 198 -3.27 9.55 6.36
CA ARG A 198 -2.13 8.84 5.76
C ARG A 198 -1.19 9.78 5.00
N LEU A 199 -1.72 10.82 4.35
CA LEU A 199 -0.92 11.73 3.53
C LEU A 199 0.05 12.60 4.35
N ALA A 200 -0.17 12.73 5.66
CA ALA A 200 0.77 13.44 6.54
C ALA A 200 2.12 12.73 6.70
N ILE A 201 2.22 11.44 6.36
CA ILE A 201 3.49 10.70 6.40
C ILE A 201 4.35 11.01 5.16
N ASP A 202 3.71 10.94 4.01
CA ASP A 202 4.24 11.28 2.70
C ASP A 202 3.08 11.45 1.71
N PRO A 203 3.26 12.25 0.65
CA PRO A 203 2.21 12.55 -0.32
C PRO A 203 2.04 11.46 -1.39
N PHE A 204 2.83 10.37 -1.35
CA PHE A 204 2.92 9.39 -2.45
C PHE A 204 1.59 8.82 -2.92
N PRO A 205 0.60 8.51 -2.06
CA PRO A 205 -0.68 7.96 -2.54
C PRO A 205 -1.41 8.89 -3.52
N ILE A 206 -1.23 10.20 -3.40
CA ILE A 206 -1.79 11.21 -4.33
C ILE A 206 -0.76 11.66 -5.37
N LEU A 207 0.51 11.80 -4.98
CA LEU A 207 1.57 12.29 -5.84
C LEU A 207 1.85 11.33 -7.00
N LEU A 208 1.84 10.02 -6.74
CA LEU A 208 2.08 8.99 -7.75
C LEU A 208 0.88 8.74 -8.69
N MET A 209 -0.28 9.34 -8.41
CA MET A 209 -1.39 9.37 -9.38
C MET A 209 -1.02 10.20 -10.62
N ASP A 210 -0.15 11.21 -10.47
CA ASP A 210 0.37 11.97 -11.59
C ASP A 210 1.43 11.15 -12.33
N LYS A 211 1.10 10.72 -13.56
CA LYS A 211 2.01 9.97 -14.43
C LYS A 211 3.31 10.71 -14.71
N GLU A 212 3.30 12.04 -14.74
CA GLU A 212 4.52 12.84 -14.94
C GLU A 212 5.49 12.65 -13.78
N ILE A 213 4.97 12.66 -12.55
CA ILE A 213 5.77 12.43 -11.35
C ILE A 213 6.15 10.95 -11.18
N LEU A 214 5.22 10.03 -11.44
CA LEU A 214 5.46 8.59 -11.35
C LEU A 214 6.70 8.19 -12.17
N TYR A 215 6.86 8.74 -13.38
CA TYR A 215 7.98 8.42 -14.26
C TYR A 215 9.30 9.11 -13.85
N ARG A 216 9.25 10.09 -12.94
CA ARG A 216 10.40 10.81 -12.37
C ARG A 216 10.76 10.33 -10.96
N CYS A 217 9.87 9.60 -10.31
CA CYS A 217 10.05 9.05 -8.97
C CYS A 217 10.92 7.78 -9.01
N PHE A 218 11.53 7.45 -7.88
CA PHE A 218 12.21 6.18 -7.66
C PHE A 218 11.20 5.02 -7.54
N ASP A 219 11.71 3.80 -7.47
CA ASP A 219 10.88 2.61 -7.24
C ASP A 219 10.28 2.62 -5.83
N SER A 220 8.99 2.98 -5.75
CA SER A 220 8.25 3.14 -4.51
C SER A 220 7.44 1.90 -4.21
N ILE A 221 7.46 1.46 -2.96
CA ILE A 221 6.54 0.42 -2.47
C ILE A 221 5.11 0.92 -2.30
N THR A 222 4.90 2.24 -2.34
CA THR A 222 3.58 2.86 -2.17
C THR A 222 2.77 2.75 -3.44
N GLU A 223 1.61 2.11 -3.37
CA GLU A 223 0.64 2.15 -4.46
C GLU A 223 -0.16 3.48 -4.42
N PRO A 224 -0.39 4.14 -5.57
CA PRO A 224 -1.25 5.32 -5.62
C PRO A 224 -2.71 4.95 -5.34
N TYR A 225 -3.48 5.89 -4.80
CA TYR A 225 -4.93 5.74 -4.74
C TYR A 225 -5.52 5.72 -6.15
N THR A 226 -6.61 4.96 -6.33
CA THR A 226 -7.36 5.01 -7.59
C THR A 226 -8.16 6.32 -7.70
N GLU A 227 -8.40 6.77 -8.93
CA GLU A 227 -9.23 7.96 -9.19
C GLU A 227 -10.62 7.81 -8.58
N SER A 228 -11.27 6.66 -8.76
CA SER A 228 -12.59 6.37 -8.19
C SER A 228 -12.61 6.42 -6.67
N PHE A 229 -11.52 5.98 -6.02
CA PHE A 229 -11.40 6.05 -4.56
C PHE A 229 -11.31 7.50 -4.07
N VAL A 230 -10.50 8.32 -4.73
CA VAL A 230 -10.38 9.74 -4.40
C VAL A 230 -11.71 10.46 -4.59
N GLU A 231 -12.39 10.24 -5.71
CA GLU A 231 -13.68 10.86 -6.01
C GLU A 231 -14.76 10.51 -4.99
N GLU A 232 -14.83 9.24 -4.56
CA GLU A 232 -15.89 8.78 -3.66
C GLU A 232 -15.65 9.14 -2.19
N TYR A 233 -14.41 9.05 -1.71
CA TYR A 233 -14.14 9.10 -0.26
C TYR A 233 -13.47 10.39 0.21
N ILE A 234 -12.67 11.05 -0.63
CA ILE A 234 -11.89 12.22 -0.23
C ILE A 234 -12.48 13.50 -0.84
N GLY A 235 -12.79 13.47 -2.13
CA GLY A 235 -13.26 14.60 -2.92
C GLY A 235 -12.12 15.40 -3.55
N ILE A 236 -12.31 15.81 -4.81
CA ILE A 236 -11.32 16.54 -5.61
C ILE A 236 -10.95 17.87 -4.94
N ASP A 237 -11.93 18.60 -4.40
CA ASP A 237 -11.71 19.89 -3.75
C ASP A 237 -10.75 19.78 -2.55
N ILE A 238 -10.84 18.68 -1.79
CA ILE A 238 -9.95 18.41 -0.66
C ILE A 238 -8.55 18.09 -1.15
N ILE A 239 -8.43 17.30 -2.23
CA ILE A 239 -7.12 17.01 -2.86
C ILE A 239 -6.48 18.27 -3.44
N ASP A 240 -7.24 19.14 -4.08
CA ASP A 240 -6.72 20.40 -4.63
C ASP A 240 -6.21 21.34 -3.53
N CYS A 241 -6.80 21.27 -2.33
CA CYS A 241 -6.27 21.93 -1.15
C CYS A 241 -5.01 21.23 -0.63
N TYR A 242 -5.00 19.90 -0.56
CA TYR A 242 -3.83 19.12 -0.15
C TYR A 242 -2.60 19.37 -1.04
N LYS A 243 -2.80 19.49 -2.35
CA LYS A 243 -1.73 19.79 -3.32
C LYS A 243 -1.04 21.15 -3.11
N LYS A 244 -1.57 22.01 -2.24
CA LYS A 244 -0.98 23.30 -1.85
C LYS A 244 -0.14 23.22 -0.58
N THR A 245 -0.10 22.05 0.08
CA THR A 245 0.71 21.83 1.28
C THR A 245 2.20 21.78 0.93
N GLU A 246 3.04 22.13 1.89
CA GLU A 246 4.50 22.13 1.74
C GLU A 246 5.03 20.71 1.52
N ILE A 247 4.45 19.72 2.22
CA ILE A 247 4.83 18.30 2.06
C ILE A 247 4.57 17.80 0.62
N TYR A 248 3.46 18.21 -0.01
CA TYR A 248 3.18 17.84 -1.40
C TYR A 248 4.06 18.62 -2.38
N THR A 249 4.04 19.95 -2.30
CA THR A 249 4.74 20.83 -3.25
C THR A 249 6.25 20.62 -3.21
N GLY A 250 6.85 20.47 -2.03
CA GLY A 250 8.29 20.23 -1.88
C GLY A 250 8.74 18.93 -2.56
N LEU A 251 8.00 17.84 -2.40
CA LEU A 251 8.33 16.56 -3.05
C LEU A 251 8.01 16.57 -4.55
N HIS A 252 6.88 17.18 -4.95
CA HIS A 252 6.54 17.39 -6.34
C HIS A 252 7.67 18.13 -7.07
N ASP A 253 8.08 19.29 -6.55
CA ASP A 253 9.11 20.14 -7.17
C ASP A 253 10.48 19.45 -7.18
N SER A 254 10.79 18.66 -6.14
CA SER A 254 12.00 17.84 -6.12
C SER A 254 12.00 16.79 -7.23
N PHE A 255 10.90 16.06 -7.45
CA PHE A 255 10.86 15.05 -8.52
C PHE A 255 10.81 15.67 -9.91
N MET A 256 10.23 16.85 -10.07
CA MET A 256 10.23 17.56 -11.35
C MET A 256 11.64 17.90 -11.84
N GLN A 257 12.63 17.98 -10.95
CA GLN A 257 14.04 18.17 -11.31
C GLN A 257 14.70 16.90 -11.86
N ASN A 258 14.16 15.71 -11.57
CA ASN A 258 14.69 14.46 -12.07
C ASN A 258 14.35 14.26 -13.54
N GLU A 259 15.21 13.59 -14.29
CA GLU A 259 14.89 13.18 -15.65
C GLU A 259 13.70 12.21 -15.67
N LYS A 260 12.78 12.45 -16.60
CA LYS A 260 11.64 11.56 -16.83
C LYS A 260 12.11 10.29 -17.51
N LYS A 261 11.86 9.13 -16.89
CA LYS A 261 12.08 7.83 -17.53
C LYS A 261 11.18 7.70 -18.76
N SER A 262 11.64 7.04 -19.81
CA SER A 262 10.76 6.50 -20.82
C SER A 262 9.93 5.36 -20.22
N GLU A 263 8.83 4.99 -20.88
CA GLU A 263 8.02 3.84 -20.46
C GLU A 263 8.86 2.55 -20.40
N SER A 264 9.77 2.38 -21.37
CA SER A 264 10.65 1.21 -21.41
C SER A 264 11.66 1.18 -20.26
N VAL A 265 12.20 2.32 -19.83
CA VAL A 265 13.06 2.37 -18.63
C VAL A 265 12.25 2.18 -17.36
N PHE A 266 11.08 2.80 -17.25
CA PHE A 266 10.18 2.64 -16.10
C PHE A 266 9.80 1.17 -15.86
N LEU A 267 9.47 0.42 -16.92
CA LEU A 267 9.19 -1.02 -16.82
C LEU A 267 10.38 -1.81 -16.26
N VAL A 268 11.62 -1.44 -16.60
CA VAL A 268 12.82 -2.11 -16.09
C VAL A 268 13.02 -1.78 -14.61
N THR A 269 12.91 -0.51 -14.23
CA THR A 269 13.26 -0.05 -12.87
C THR A 269 12.18 -0.35 -11.83
N ASN A 270 10.90 -0.35 -12.23
CA ASN A 270 9.76 -0.47 -11.31
C ASN A 270 9.01 -1.80 -11.40
N HIS A 271 9.20 -2.54 -12.50
CA HIS A 271 8.48 -3.80 -12.74
C HIS A 271 9.39 -4.94 -13.17
N GLU A 272 10.71 -4.70 -13.16
CA GLU A 272 11.74 -5.69 -13.51
C GLU A 272 11.45 -6.35 -14.88
N TYR A 273 10.88 -5.58 -15.81
CA TYR A 273 10.37 -6.08 -17.08
C TYR A 273 11.10 -5.42 -18.25
N ILE A 274 11.80 -6.24 -19.04
CA ILE A 274 12.62 -5.81 -20.17
C ILE A 274 11.88 -6.13 -21.47
N VAL A 275 11.35 -5.11 -22.13
CA VAL A 275 10.76 -5.25 -23.47
C VAL A 275 11.87 -5.37 -24.51
N SER A 276 12.07 -6.56 -25.05
CA SER A 276 13.24 -6.86 -25.89
C SER A 276 13.27 -6.10 -27.21
N THR A 277 12.12 -5.63 -27.69
CA THR A 277 12.01 -4.77 -28.88
C THR A 277 12.36 -3.30 -28.60
N MET A 278 12.36 -2.87 -27.33
CA MET A 278 12.61 -1.48 -26.91
C MET A 278 14.02 -1.26 -26.33
N ILE A 279 14.92 -2.24 -26.43
CA ILE A 279 16.28 -2.16 -25.85
C ILE A 279 17.05 -0.91 -26.27
N LYS A 280 16.94 -0.50 -27.54
CA LYS A 280 17.61 0.72 -28.01
C LYS A 280 17.13 1.95 -27.24
N GLU A 281 15.84 2.04 -26.96
CA GLU A 281 15.24 3.14 -26.19
C GLU A 281 15.69 3.09 -24.73
N ILE A 282 15.68 1.91 -24.11
CA ILE A 282 16.18 1.70 -22.74
C ILE A 282 17.63 2.20 -22.63
N LEU A 283 18.47 1.84 -23.60
CA LEU A 283 19.88 2.21 -23.59
C LEU A 283 20.15 3.71 -23.85
N LEU A 284 19.19 4.47 -24.41
CA LEU A 284 19.30 5.93 -24.51
C LEU A 284 19.30 6.59 -23.13
N GLN A 285 18.67 5.96 -22.13
CA GLN A 285 18.62 6.41 -20.75
C GLN A 285 19.33 5.43 -19.80
N LYS A 286 20.41 4.78 -20.27
CA LYS A 286 21.14 3.78 -19.48
C LYS A 286 21.70 4.30 -18.14
N HIS A 287 21.91 5.61 -18.00
CA HIS A 287 22.38 6.24 -16.76
C HIS A 287 21.31 6.28 -15.65
N LEU A 288 20.04 6.06 -15.99
CA LEU A 288 18.95 5.93 -15.03
C LEU A 288 18.83 4.50 -14.46
N LEU A 289 19.54 3.53 -15.04
CA LEU A 289 19.55 2.16 -14.58
C LEU A 289 20.63 1.95 -13.53
N CYS A 290 20.30 1.21 -12.47
CA CYS A 290 21.33 0.68 -11.59
C CYS A 290 22.18 -0.36 -12.35
N LYS A 291 23.37 -0.66 -11.83
CA LYS A 291 24.32 -1.54 -12.52
C LYS A 291 23.75 -2.94 -12.81
N ARG A 292 22.92 -3.47 -11.90
CA ARG A 292 22.27 -4.78 -12.09
C ARG A 292 21.25 -4.75 -13.20
N GLU A 293 20.40 -3.73 -13.24
CA GLU A 293 19.41 -3.51 -14.30
C GLU A 293 20.09 -3.38 -15.65
N LEU A 294 21.14 -2.55 -15.75
CA LEU A 294 21.90 -2.38 -16.98
C LEU A 294 22.49 -3.71 -17.48
N ILE A 295 23.12 -4.50 -16.60
CA ILE A 295 23.66 -5.81 -16.99
C ILE A 295 22.54 -6.75 -17.45
N SER A 296 21.39 -6.76 -16.77
CA SER A 296 20.22 -7.56 -17.19
C SER A 296 19.71 -7.15 -18.57
N VAL A 297 19.60 -5.85 -18.86
CA VAL A 297 19.22 -5.33 -20.18
C VAL A 297 20.24 -5.73 -21.25
N LEU A 298 21.53 -5.60 -20.97
CA LEU A 298 22.59 -5.99 -21.90
C LEU A 298 22.60 -7.51 -22.17
N LEU A 299 22.32 -8.33 -21.17
CA LEU A 299 22.17 -9.78 -21.33
C LEU A 299 21.02 -10.12 -22.28
N VAL A 300 19.85 -9.52 -22.10
CA VAL A 300 18.70 -9.71 -23.01
C VAL A 300 18.99 -9.18 -24.42
N SER A 301 19.75 -8.08 -24.52
CA SER A 301 20.18 -7.48 -25.80
C SER A 301 21.16 -8.34 -26.56
N SER A 302 22.03 -9.05 -25.85
CA SER A 302 23.16 -9.75 -26.44
C SER A 302 22.77 -11.04 -27.18
N ASN A 303 21.64 -11.64 -26.82
CA ASN A 303 21.18 -12.89 -27.43
C ASN A 303 19.65 -13.01 -27.37
N ASN A 304 19.02 -13.39 -28.50
CA ASN A 304 17.57 -13.51 -28.63
C ASN A 304 16.97 -14.73 -27.91
N LYS A 305 17.80 -15.70 -27.51
CA LYS A 305 17.37 -16.90 -26.76
C LYS A 305 17.12 -16.62 -25.28
N VAL A 306 17.65 -15.52 -24.74
CA VAL A 306 17.48 -15.14 -23.33
C VAL A 306 16.04 -14.69 -23.10
N VAL A 307 15.34 -15.37 -22.18
CA VAL A 307 13.94 -15.09 -21.85
C VAL A 307 13.77 -14.52 -20.44
N LYS A 308 14.74 -14.74 -19.56
CA LYS A 308 14.75 -14.24 -18.19
C LYS A 308 16.17 -14.08 -17.69
N VAL A 309 16.38 -13.13 -16.78
CA VAL A 309 17.66 -12.95 -16.08
C VAL A 309 17.42 -12.99 -14.59
N TYR A 310 18.16 -13.83 -13.87
CA TYR A 310 18.19 -13.86 -12.41
C TYR A 310 19.49 -13.29 -11.89
N CYS A 311 19.43 -12.56 -10.78
CA CYS A 311 20.60 -12.11 -10.03
C CYS A 311 20.35 -12.23 -8.51
N GLY A 312 21.36 -11.93 -7.69
CA GLY A 312 21.25 -12.07 -6.24
C GLY A 312 20.91 -13.50 -5.78
N ASN A 313 21.49 -14.51 -6.44
CA ASN A 313 21.21 -15.94 -6.21
C ASN A 313 19.74 -16.33 -6.41
N GLY A 314 19.04 -15.68 -7.35
CA GLY A 314 17.67 -16.00 -7.73
C GLY A 314 16.60 -15.15 -7.05
N LEU A 315 16.99 -14.26 -6.13
CA LEU A 315 16.05 -13.37 -5.45
C LEU A 315 15.45 -12.32 -6.38
N LEU A 316 16.27 -11.76 -7.27
CA LEU A 316 15.87 -10.74 -8.23
C LEU A 316 15.71 -11.34 -9.62
N GLN A 317 14.63 -10.97 -10.29
CA GLN A 317 14.20 -11.59 -11.55
C GLN A 317 13.78 -10.53 -12.56
N TYR A 318 14.50 -10.45 -13.67
CA TYR A 318 14.11 -9.63 -14.81
C TYR A 318 13.41 -10.49 -15.86
N TYR A 319 12.14 -10.18 -16.08
CA TYR A 319 11.30 -10.81 -17.08
C TYR A 319 11.50 -10.14 -18.44
N THR A 320 11.12 -10.85 -19.50
CA THR A 320 11.08 -10.29 -20.85
C THR A 320 9.74 -10.56 -21.50
N ASP A 321 9.47 -9.89 -22.62
CA ASP A 321 8.34 -10.17 -23.52
C ASP A 321 8.48 -11.51 -24.28
N ARG A 322 9.57 -12.26 -24.05
CA ARG A 322 9.80 -13.59 -24.61
C ARG A 322 9.33 -14.64 -23.61
N ASN A 323 8.36 -15.47 -24.01
CA ASN A 323 7.80 -16.50 -23.12
C ASN A 323 8.82 -17.59 -22.79
N THR A 324 8.97 -17.90 -21.51
CA THR A 324 9.67 -19.10 -21.07
C THR A 324 8.89 -20.37 -21.44
N LYS A 325 9.61 -21.44 -21.79
CA LYS A 325 9.03 -22.78 -21.91
C LYS A 325 8.81 -23.46 -20.56
N ARG A 326 9.39 -22.93 -19.48
CA ARG A 326 9.28 -23.49 -18.14
C ARG A 326 7.84 -23.38 -17.66
N VAL A 327 7.22 -24.52 -17.37
CA VAL A 327 5.82 -24.58 -16.92
C VAL A 327 5.70 -24.29 -15.43
N LYS A 328 6.75 -24.63 -14.67
CA LYS A 328 6.79 -24.44 -13.23
C LYS A 328 7.01 -22.96 -12.88
N LEU A 329 6.10 -22.38 -12.09
CA LEU A 329 6.19 -20.98 -11.64
C LEU A 329 7.09 -20.79 -10.40
N SER A 330 7.23 -21.83 -9.57
CA SER A 330 8.08 -21.79 -8.37
C SER A 330 9.56 -21.93 -8.71
N TRP A 331 10.44 -21.26 -7.98
CA TRP A 331 11.88 -21.51 -7.97
C TRP A 331 12.38 -21.81 -6.55
N SER A 332 13.61 -22.29 -6.40
CA SER A 332 14.33 -22.32 -5.12
C SER A 332 15.68 -21.61 -5.21
N SER A 333 16.05 -20.80 -4.21
CA SER A 333 17.41 -20.24 -4.11
C SER A 333 18.49 -21.34 -4.07
N GLU A 334 18.11 -22.55 -3.65
CA GLU A 334 18.97 -23.72 -3.69
C GLU A 334 19.26 -24.18 -5.12
N ASP A 335 18.33 -24.00 -6.07
CA ASP A 335 18.58 -24.31 -7.48
C ASP A 335 19.73 -23.44 -8.02
N PHE A 336 19.72 -22.15 -7.72
CA PHE A 336 20.76 -21.20 -8.13
C PHE A 336 22.12 -21.50 -7.52
N LYS A 337 22.17 -21.94 -6.26
CA LYS A 337 23.42 -22.43 -5.64
C LYS A 337 23.96 -23.68 -6.34
N ARG A 338 23.08 -24.63 -6.71
CA ARG A 338 23.50 -25.81 -7.47
C ARG A 338 24.06 -25.40 -8.84
N PHE A 339 23.40 -24.47 -9.52
CA PHE A 339 23.85 -23.98 -10.83
C PHE A 339 25.22 -23.30 -10.74
N SER A 340 25.45 -22.48 -9.71
CA SER A 340 26.74 -21.79 -9.52
C SER A 340 27.88 -22.73 -9.14
N ASN A 341 27.59 -23.82 -8.41
CA ASN A 341 28.59 -24.80 -7.96
C ASN A 341 28.84 -25.92 -8.97
N SER A 342 28.11 -25.95 -10.08
CA SER A 342 28.23 -26.96 -11.12
C SER A 342 29.55 -26.83 -11.88
N LYS A 343 30.14 -27.97 -12.27
CA LYS A 343 31.30 -27.99 -13.19
C LYS A 343 30.95 -27.50 -14.59
N LYS A 344 29.68 -27.61 -14.99
CA LYS A 344 29.18 -27.15 -16.28
C LYS A 344 28.25 -25.97 -16.06
N LEU A 345 28.78 -24.77 -16.26
CA LEU A 345 28.06 -23.52 -15.98
C LEU A 345 27.04 -23.14 -17.07
N ILE A 346 27.24 -23.61 -18.31
CA ILE A 346 26.44 -23.21 -19.49
C ILE A 346 25.48 -24.33 -19.89
N ASN A 347 24.25 -23.98 -20.28
CA ASN A 347 23.20 -24.90 -20.73
C ASN A 347 22.89 -26.02 -19.73
N GLN A 348 22.77 -25.67 -18.46
CA GLN A 348 22.25 -26.57 -17.43
C GLN A 348 20.75 -26.73 -17.62
N VAL A 349 20.22 -27.94 -17.47
CA VAL A 349 18.78 -28.18 -17.63
C VAL A 349 18.05 -27.55 -16.44
N TYR A 350 17.00 -26.79 -16.71
CA TYR A 350 16.11 -26.20 -15.71
C TYR A 350 14.67 -26.42 -16.14
N ASP A 351 14.12 -27.57 -15.74
CA ASP A 351 12.83 -28.08 -16.19
C ASP A 351 12.76 -28.14 -17.73
N GLU A 352 11.80 -27.49 -18.39
CA GLU A 352 11.68 -27.43 -19.87
C GLU A 352 12.61 -26.41 -20.53
N ALA A 353 13.31 -25.61 -19.74
CA ALA A 353 14.25 -24.58 -20.18
C ALA A 353 15.70 -24.95 -19.83
N TYR A 354 16.60 -24.02 -20.12
CA TYR A 354 18.01 -24.11 -19.73
C TYR A 354 18.42 -22.87 -18.98
N ILE A 355 19.44 -23.03 -18.12
CA ILE A 355 20.06 -21.94 -17.38
C ILE A 355 21.57 -21.92 -17.65
N SER A 356 22.12 -20.73 -17.86
CA SER A 356 23.55 -20.51 -18.00
C SER A 356 24.02 -19.48 -16.97
N VAL A 357 25.14 -19.77 -16.31
CA VAL A 357 25.72 -18.91 -15.28
C VAL A 357 26.85 -18.08 -15.89
N LEU A 358 26.74 -16.76 -15.75
CA LEU A 358 27.73 -15.78 -16.18
C LEU A 358 28.13 -14.91 -14.98
N LYS A 359 29.34 -14.34 -15.03
CA LYS A 359 29.86 -13.49 -13.95
C LYS A 359 30.25 -12.13 -14.50
N PHE A 360 29.63 -11.09 -13.96
CA PHE A 360 29.93 -9.70 -14.28
C PHE A 360 29.99 -8.90 -12.99
N ASP A 361 30.98 -8.02 -12.88
CA ASP A 361 31.14 -7.14 -11.71
C ASP A 361 31.12 -7.85 -10.35
N ASN A 362 31.84 -8.98 -10.24
CA ASN A 362 31.86 -9.84 -9.06
C ASN A 362 30.52 -10.48 -8.65
N GLU A 363 29.43 -10.26 -9.38
CA GLU A 363 28.13 -10.90 -9.16
C GLU A 363 27.84 -11.99 -10.21
N LEU A 364 27.04 -12.98 -9.80
CA LEU A 364 26.57 -14.04 -10.68
C LEU A 364 25.21 -13.66 -11.27
N TYR A 365 25.12 -13.83 -12.58
CA TYR A 365 23.90 -13.70 -13.36
C TYR A 365 23.54 -15.05 -13.94
N PHE A 366 22.26 -15.38 -13.88
CA PHE A 366 21.73 -16.62 -14.44
C PHE A 366 20.77 -16.25 -15.56
N ILE A 367 21.11 -16.61 -16.78
CA ILE A 367 20.24 -16.38 -17.93
C ILE A 367 19.43 -17.65 -18.20
N GLU A 368 18.12 -17.50 -18.26
CA GLU A 368 17.21 -18.55 -18.71
C GLU A 368 17.01 -18.42 -20.22
N HIS A 369 17.02 -19.57 -20.90
CA HIS A 369 16.86 -19.63 -22.35
C HIS A 369 16.16 -20.92 -22.76
N ASN A 370 15.35 -20.81 -23.82
CA ASN A 370 14.51 -21.91 -24.33
C ASN A 370 15.27 -22.87 -25.24
N GLU A 371 16.48 -22.49 -25.66
CA GLU A 371 17.33 -23.20 -26.60
C GLU A 371 18.78 -23.06 -26.14
N LYS A 372 19.58 -24.11 -26.31
CA LYS A 372 20.98 -24.10 -25.92
C LYS A 372 21.73 -22.95 -26.60
N ILE A 373 22.54 -22.26 -25.81
CA ILE A 373 23.44 -21.20 -26.27
C ILE A 373 24.79 -21.84 -26.65
N GLU A 374 25.26 -21.57 -27.85
CA GLU A 374 26.55 -22.06 -28.34
C GLU A 374 27.72 -21.35 -27.67
N GLN A 375 28.90 -21.99 -27.68
CA GLN A 375 30.09 -21.41 -27.05
C GLN A 375 30.54 -20.10 -27.72
N THR A 376 30.33 -19.98 -29.03
CA THR A 376 30.54 -18.76 -29.83
C THR A 376 29.62 -17.64 -29.38
N GLU A 377 28.34 -17.93 -29.15
CA GLU A 377 27.35 -17.00 -28.62
C GLU A 377 27.73 -16.55 -27.20
N ILE A 378 28.10 -17.46 -26.30
CA ILE A 378 28.56 -17.11 -24.94
C ILE A 378 29.78 -16.17 -24.98
N LYS A 379 30.72 -16.42 -25.88
CA LYS A 379 31.87 -15.53 -26.05
C LYS A 379 31.42 -14.14 -26.52
N ALA A 380 30.54 -14.07 -27.51
CA ALA A 380 30.01 -12.80 -28.02
C ALA A 380 29.24 -12.02 -26.93
N ILE A 381 28.45 -12.70 -26.09
CA ILE A 381 27.75 -12.11 -24.95
C ILE A 381 28.75 -11.45 -23.98
N ASN A 382 29.78 -12.19 -23.56
CA ASN A 382 30.79 -11.68 -22.63
C ASN A 382 31.55 -10.48 -23.22
N ASP A 383 32.01 -10.59 -24.47
CA ASP A 383 32.77 -9.54 -25.15
C ASP A 383 31.92 -8.26 -25.30
N PHE A 384 30.64 -8.39 -25.65
CA PHE A 384 29.69 -7.28 -25.74
C PHE A 384 29.48 -6.58 -24.39
N ILE A 385 29.15 -7.33 -23.34
CA ILE A 385 28.87 -6.74 -22.02
C ILE A 385 30.11 -6.06 -21.44
N ILE A 386 31.28 -6.69 -21.53
CA ILE A 386 32.54 -6.10 -21.03
C ILE A 386 32.86 -4.80 -21.77
N LYS A 387 32.55 -4.72 -23.08
CA LYS A 387 32.74 -3.50 -23.86
C LYS A 387 31.80 -2.39 -23.38
N GLU A 388 30.50 -2.68 -23.27
CA GLU A 388 29.48 -1.69 -22.87
C GLU A 388 29.66 -1.20 -21.42
N LEU A 389 30.16 -2.04 -20.51
CA LEU A 389 30.44 -1.64 -19.12
C LEU A 389 31.68 -0.74 -18.98
N LYS A 390 32.53 -0.65 -20.01
CA LYS A 390 33.72 0.23 -20.03
C LYS A 390 33.45 1.58 -20.69
N SER A 391 32.32 1.72 -21.39
CA SER A 391 31.91 2.91 -22.15
C SER A 391 30.81 3.69 -21.46
#